data_AF-A0A537J4L3-F1
#
_entry.id   AF-A0A537J4L3-F1
#
_cell.length_a   1.000
_cell.length_b   1.000
_cell.length_c   1.000
_cell.angle_alpha   90.00
_cell.angle_beta   90.00
_cell.angle_gamma   90.00
#
_symmetry.space_group_name_H-M   'P 1'
#
loop_
_entity.id
_entity.type
_entity.pdbx_description
1 polymer ?
#
loop_
_entity_poly.entity_id
_entity_poly.type
_entity_poly.pdbx_seq_one_letter_code
_entity_poly.pdbx_strand_id
1 'polypeptide(L)'
;MDRLAVMAPMARSSAVRADQYTREELAHYEAIVQRYARHVYNIAYRMAGNEADARDLVQEAFLRVYRALRRVEPDAPLERWLYRIVSNLHIDLLRKRPRTRVESLDAPVETARGEVSREIADLESSPEAILDREQLDVAIQRALGTLPQELRL
;
A
#
# COMPACT_ATOMS: atom_id res chain seq x y z
N MET A 1 -2.61 10.56 32.49
CA MET A 1 -2.60 11.23 31.18
C MET A 1 -2.76 10.16 30.10
N ASP A 2 -3.97 9.60 29.96
CA ASP A 2 -4.23 8.55 28.98
C ASP A 2 -5.71 8.61 28.57
N ARG A 3 -6.01 9.41 27.54
CA ARG A 3 -7.33 9.53 26.91
C ARG A 3 -7.24 9.40 25.39
N LEU A 4 -6.19 8.73 24.88
CA LEU A 4 -6.01 8.43 23.46
C LEU A 4 -6.25 6.95 23.12
N ALA A 5 -6.50 6.13 24.13
CA ALA A 5 -6.90 4.74 23.99
C ALA A 5 -8.43 4.65 24.06
N VAL A 6 -9.10 4.67 22.90
CA VAL A 6 -10.30 3.89 22.50
C VAL A 6 -10.86 4.57 21.23
N MET A 7 -10.20 4.39 20.09
CA MET A 7 -10.87 4.46 18.78
C MET A 7 -10.26 3.39 17.88
N ALA A 8 -10.69 2.15 18.13
CA ALA A 8 -10.35 0.93 17.39
C ALA A 8 -10.65 1.07 15.87
N PRO A 9 -10.10 0.19 15.01
CA PRO A 9 -10.01 0.43 13.57
C PRO A 9 -11.41 0.40 12.93
N MET A 10 -11.84 1.53 12.37
CA MET A 10 -13.13 1.58 11.67
C MET A 10 -13.04 0.80 10.37
N ALA A 11 -13.86 -0.24 10.31
CA ALA A 11 -14.01 -1.18 9.23
C ALA A 11 -14.39 -0.54 7.89
N ARG A 12 -14.02 -1.28 6.83
CA ARG A 12 -14.16 -0.97 5.41
C ARG A 12 -15.59 -0.60 5.02
N SER A 13 -15.70 0.52 4.31
CA SER A 13 -16.75 0.96 3.38
C SER A 13 -18.20 0.52 3.68
N SER A 14 -18.97 1.40 4.31
CA SER A 14 -20.42 1.46 4.17
C SER A 14 -20.80 2.73 3.39
N ALA A 15 -21.76 2.59 2.46
CA ALA A 15 -22.31 3.70 1.70
C ALA A 15 -22.98 4.71 2.64
N VAL A 16 -22.64 5.99 2.47
CA VAL A 16 -23.15 7.08 3.32
C VAL A 16 -24.56 7.47 2.85
N ARG A 17 -25.56 7.36 3.73
CA ARG A 17 -26.92 7.90 3.48
C ARG A 17 -27.06 9.24 4.20
N ALA A 18 -27.26 10.31 3.43
CA ALA A 18 -27.39 11.66 3.98
C ALA A 18 -28.69 11.89 4.79
N ASP A 19 -29.75 11.07 4.58
CA ASP A 19 -31.02 11.24 5.31
C ASP A 19 -30.93 10.92 6.81
N GLN A 20 -29.81 10.32 7.25
CA GLN A 20 -29.65 9.78 8.60
C GLN A 20 -29.14 10.81 9.62
N TYR A 21 -28.79 12.03 9.19
CA TYR A 21 -28.16 13.05 10.03
C TYR A 21 -29.06 14.26 10.22
N THR A 22 -29.05 14.83 11.42
CA THR A 22 -29.80 16.07 11.71
C THR A 22 -29.14 17.26 11.01
N ARG A 23 -29.91 18.33 10.81
CA ARG A 23 -29.38 19.58 10.23
C ARG A 23 -28.24 20.17 11.07
N GLU A 24 -28.29 19.99 12.39
CA GLU A 24 -27.26 20.43 13.32
C GLU A 24 -25.97 19.62 13.18
N GLU A 25 -26.07 18.30 13.03
CA GLU A 25 -24.91 17.42 12.77
C GLU A 25 -24.20 17.80 11.46
N LEU A 26 -24.97 18.14 10.42
CA LEU A 26 -24.44 18.58 9.13
C LEU A 26 -23.76 19.95 9.22
N ALA A 27 -24.35 20.90 9.96
CA ALA A 27 -23.74 22.21 10.18
C ALA A 27 -22.43 22.10 10.98
N HIS A 28 -22.39 21.20 11.98
CA HIS A 28 -21.17 20.92 12.73
C HIS A 28 -20.07 20.33 11.85
N TYR A 29 -20.41 19.37 10.98
CA TYR A 29 -19.49 18.82 9.98
C TYR A 29 -18.94 19.90 9.06
N GLU A 30 -19.81 20.78 8.54
CA GLU A 30 -19.40 21.86 7.65
C GLU A 30 -18.41 22.80 8.34
N ALA A 31 -18.65 23.16 9.60
CA ALA A 31 -17.73 23.96 10.40
C ALA A 31 -16.36 23.27 10.58
N ILE A 32 -16.33 21.95 10.77
CA ILE A 32 -15.09 21.18 10.80
C ILE A 32 -14.36 21.27 9.45
N VAL A 33 -15.06 21.01 8.34
CA VAL A 33 -14.45 21.05 7.01
C VAL A 33 -13.87 22.43 6.72
N GLN A 34 -14.65 23.49 6.92
CA GLN A 34 -14.21 24.87 6.67
C GLN A 34 -12.98 25.23 7.51
N ARG A 35 -12.93 24.79 8.78
CA ARG A 35 -11.81 25.08 9.68
C ARG A 35 -10.53 24.33 9.32
N TYR A 36 -10.63 23.06 8.92
CA TYR A 36 -9.46 22.18 8.82
C TYR A 36 -9.05 21.83 7.39
N ALA A 37 -9.87 22.07 6.36
CA ALA A 37 -9.61 21.62 4.99
C ALA A 37 -8.24 22.06 4.47
N ARG A 38 -7.88 23.34 4.64
CA ARG A 38 -6.58 23.87 4.18
C ARG A 38 -5.41 23.21 4.90
N HIS A 39 -5.52 23.00 6.22
CA HIS A 39 -4.46 22.39 7.02
C HIS A 39 -4.25 20.92 6.65
N VAL A 40 -5.34 20.16 6.55
CA VAL A 40 -5.35 18.75 6.14
C VAL A 40 -4.78 18.59 4.74
N TYR A 41 -5.16 19.47 3.80
CA TYR A 41 -4.62 19.49 2.45
C TYR A 41 -3.10 19.74 2.43
N ASN A 42 -2.61 20.71 3.20
CA ASN A 42 -1.17 21.00 3.27
C ASN A 42 -0.36 19.81 3.80
N ILE A 43 -0.88 19.09 4.79
CA ILE A 43 -0.25 17.87 5.31
C ILE A 43 -0.25 16.79 4.22
N ALA A 44 -1.42 16.50 3.64
CA ALA A 44 -1.56 15.48 2.62
C ALA A 44 -0.65 15.75 1.41
N TYR A 45 -0.55 17.00 0.96
CA TYR A 45 0.31 17.42 -0.13
C TYR A 45 1.80 17.23 0.18
N ARG A 46 2.25 17.63 1.39
CA ARG A 46 3.63 17.41 1.83
C ARG A 46 4.00 15.92 1.92
N MET A 47 3.04 15.06 2.28
CA MET A 47 3.27 13.62 2.35
C MET A 47 3.23 12.94 0.97
N ALA A 48 2.24 13.27 0.14
CA ALA A 48 2.02 12.60 -1.13
C ALA A 48 2.91 13.11 -2.28
N GLY A 49 3.36 14.37 -2.22
CA GLY A 49 4.24 14.99 -3.22
C GLY A 49 3.55 15.35 -4.54
N ASN A 50 2.25 15.10 -4.68
CA ASN A 50 1.46 15.47 -5.86
C ASN A 50 0.03 15.82 -5.46
N GLU A 51 -0.64 16.60 -6.31
CA GLU A 51 -1.97 17.15 -6.03
C GLU A 51 -3.09 16.10 -6.08
N ALA A 52 -3.03 15.15 -7.01
CA ALA A 52 -4.05 14.11 -7.17
C ALA A 52 -4.19 13.28 -5.89
N ASP A 53 -3.10 12.68 -5.44
CA ASP A 53 -3.10 11.88 -4.21
C ASP A 53 -3.44 12.72 -2.97
N ALA A 54 -3.01 13.99 -2.92
CA ALA A 54 -3.34 14.87 -1.81
C ALA A 54 -4.85 15.11 -1.71
N ARG A 55 -5.53 15.36 -2.83
CA ARG A 55 -7.00 15.54 -2.87
C ARG A 55 -7.73 14.26 -2.46
N ASP A 56 -7.26 13.09 -2.88
CA ASP A 56 -7.84 11.80 -2.52
C ASP A 56 -7.72 11.52 -1.01
N LEU A 57 -6.53 11.77 -0.45
CA LEU A 57 -6.29 11.64 0.99
C LEU A 57 -7.20 12.56 1.81
N VAL A 58 -7.36 13.82 1.38
CA VAL A 58 -8.24 14.81 2.03
C VAL A 58 -9.69 14.35 1.99
N GLN A 59 -10.16 13.90 0.82
CA GLN A 59 -11.54 13.45 0.64
C GLN A 59 -11.85 12.26 1.56
N GLU A 60 -11.02 11.22 1.53
CA GLU A 60 -11.21 10.04 2.36
C GLU A 60 -11.07 10.37 3.85
N ALA A 61 -10.20 11.31 4.23
CA ALA A 61 -10.09 11.77 5.61
C ALA A 61 -11.40 12.42 6.10
N PHE A 62 -11.97 13.35 5.33
CA PHE A 62 -13.23 13.99 5.71
C PHE A 62 -14.44 13.04 5.63
N LEU A 63 -14.42 12.05 4.74
CA LEU A 63 -15.43 10.97 4.75
C LEU A 63 -15.37 10.16 6.05
N ARG A 64 -14.18 9.89 6.60
CA ARG A 64 -14.04 9.22 7.90
C ARG A 64 -14.52 10.10 9.05
N VAL A 65 -14.27 11.39 9.00
CA VAL A 65 -14.83 12.37 9.96
C VAL A 65 -16.35 12.35 9.90
N TYR A 66 -16.92 12.42 8.70
CA TYR A 66 -18.37 12.39 8.49
C TYR A 66 -19.00 11.13 9.10
N ARG A 67 -18.42 9.95 8.81
CA ARG A 67 -18.90 8.67 9.38
C ARG A 67 -18.79 8.61 10.91
N ALA A 68 -17.91 9.40 11.51
CA ALA A 68 -17.68 9.44 12.94
C ALA A 68 -18.33 10.65 13.65
N LEU A 69 -19.11 11.48 12.95
CA LEU A 69 -19.68 12.74 13.48
C LEU A 69 -20.29 12.61 14.87
N ARG A 70 -21.10 11.56 15.11
CA ARG A 70 -21.76 11.30 16.42
C ARG A 70 -20.83 10.88 17.55
N ARG A 71 -19.59 10.53 17.24
CA ARG A 71 -18.57 10.04 18.17
C ARG A 71 -17.47 11.08 18.42
N VAL A 72 -17.46 12.17 17.66
CA VAL A 72 -16.51 13.27 17.87
C VAL A 72 -17.04 14.10 19.03
N GLU A 73 -16.41 13.96 20.19
CA GLU A 73 -16.69 14.83 21.33
C GLU A 73 -16.21 16.26 21.01
N PRO A 74 -16.93 17.31 21.47
CA PRO A 74 -16.58 18.70 21.20
C PRO A 74 -15.16 19.10 21.63
N ASP A 75 -14.63 18.47 22.69
CA ASP A 75 -13.32 18.75 23.27
C ASP A 75 -12.22 17.76 22.81
N ALA A 76 -12.54 16.85 21.89
CA ALA A 76 -11.55 15.92 21.35
C ALA A 76 -10.50 16.69 20.54
N PRO A 77 -9.21 16.30 20.59
CA PRO A 77 -8.14 16.95 19.84
C PRO A 77 -8.22 16.58 18.36
N LEU A 78 -9.19 17.17 17.67
CA LEU A 78 -9.56 16.89 16.29
C LEU A 78 -8.38 17.02 15.32
N GLU A 79 -7.51 18.00 15.52
CA GLU A 79 -6.29 18.19 14.71
C GLU A 79 -5.35 16.98 14.77
N ARG A 80 -5.09 16.45 15.97
CA ARG A 80 -4.25 15.23 16.14
C ARG A 80 -4.90 14.01 15.51
N TRP A 81 -6.22 13.91 15.61
CA TRP A 81 -6.96 12.80 15.02
C TRP A 81 -6.97 12.87 13.48
N LEU A 82 -7.19 14.05 12.90
CA LEU A 82 -7.08 14.31 11.46
C LEU A 82 -5.68 13.97 10.94
N TYR A 83 -4.63 14.42 11.63
CA TYR A 83 -3.25 14.07 11.28
C TYR A 83 -3.05 12.54 11.24
N ARG A 84 -3.56 11.82 12.24
CA ARG A 84 -3.47 10.35 12.30
C ARG A 84 -4.25 9.67 11.17
N ILE A 85 -5.43 10.18 10.82
CA ILE A 85 -6.21 9.66 9.68
C ILE A 85 -5.43 9.82 8.38
N VAL A 86 -4.97 11.03 8.07
CA VAL A 86 -4.23 11.34 6.83
C VAL A 86 -2.95 10.51 6.76
N SER A 87 -2.21 10.41 7.85
CA SER A 87 -0.96 9.62 7.91
C SER A 87 -1.21 8.14 7.63
N ASN A 88 -2.25 7.56 8.22
CA ASN A 88 -2.61 6.16 7.97
C ASN A 88 -3.05 5.93 6.53
N LEU A 89 -3.86 6.84 5.98
CA LEU A 89 -4.29 6.78 4.58
C LEU A 89 -3.10 6.87 3.62
N HIS A 90 -2.12 7.73 3.92
CA HIS A 90 -0.91 7.83 3.14
C HIS A 90 -0.06 6.55 3.21
N ILE A 91 0.09 5.94 4.39
CA ILE A 91 0.76 4.65 4.53
C ILE A 91 0.06 3.56 3.70
N ASP A 92 -1.27 3.52 3.72
CA ASP A 92 -2.05 2.57 2.92
C ASP A 92 -1.89 2.83 1.42
N LEU A 93 -1.82 4.09 0.99
CA LEU A 93 -1.49 4.47 -0.38
C LEU A 93 -0.12 3.94 -0.79
N LEU A 94 0.92 4.15 0.04
CA LEU A 94 2.28 3.67 -0.22
C LEU A 94 2.35 2.14 -0.29
N ARG A 95 1.55 1.42 0.51
CA ARG A 95 1.47 -0.05 0.48
C ARG A 95 0.85 -0.58 -0.81
N LYS A 96 -0.09 0.16 -1.41
CA LYS A 96 -0.74 -0.20 -2.67
C LYS A 96 0.12 0.11 -3.89
N ARG A 97 1.05 1.06 -3.77
CA ARG A 97 1.98 1.34 -4.86
C ARG A 97 2.88 0.12 -5.11
N PRO A 98 3.08 -0.29 -6.37
CA PRO A 98 3.99 -1.38 -6.68
C PRO A 98 5.38 -1.02 -6.15
N ARG A 99 5.91 -1.86 -5.27
CA ARG A 99 7.25 -1.66 -4.66
C ARG A 99 8.37 -1.85 -5.67
N THR A 100 8.07 -2.43 -6.82
CA THR A 100 9.00 -2.76 -7.89
C THR A 100 8.82 -1.77 -9.03
N ARG A 101 9.94 -1.24 -9.54
CA ARG A 101 9.95 -0.48 -10.79
C ARG A 101 9.50 -1.42 -11.91
N VAL A 102 8.26 -1.23 -12.38
CA VAL A 102 7.76 -1.94 -13.55
C VAL A 102 8.29 -1.16 -14.74
N GLU A 103 9.25 -1.75 -15.43
CA GLU A 103 9.73 -1.22 -16.69
C GLU A 103 9.08 -2.01 -17.82
N SER A 104 8.72 -1.32 -18.90
CA SER A 104 8.19 -2.00 -20.08
C SER A 104 9.27 -2.93 -20.65
N LEU A 105 8.86 -4.14 -21.04
CA LEU A 105 9.74 -5.07 -21.76
C LEU A 105 10.02 -4.59 -23.19
N ASP A 106 9.06 -3.85 -23.77
CA ASP A 106 9.17 -3.32 -25.12
C ASP A 106 9.87 -1.95 -25.17
N ALA A 107 10.22 -1.36 -24.02
CA ALA A 107 10.93 -0.09 -24.01
C ALA A 107 12.40 -0.30 -24.41
N PRO A 108 12.91 0.46 -25.41
CA PRO A 108 14.31 0.42 -25.77
C PRO A 108 15.19 0.95 -24.61
N VAL A 109 16.36 0.36 -24.47
CA VAL A 109 17.39 0.76 -23.51
C VAL A 109 18.43 1.61 -24.25
N GLU A 110 18.65 2.84 -23.78
CA GLU A 110 19.75 3.67 -24.29
C GLU A 110 21.10 3.11 -23.81
N THR A 111 21.99 2.87 -24.76
CA THR A 111 23.38 2.48 -24.51
C THR A 111 24.33 3.46 -25.17
N ALA A 112 25.61 3.40 -24.81
CA ALA A 112 26.66 4.19 -25.48
C ALA A 112 26.77 3.94 -27.01
N ARG A 113 26.10 2.89 -27.52
CA ARG A 113 26.08 2.50 -28.94
C ARG A 113 24.73 2.75 -29.63
N GLY A 114 23.78 3.39 -28.94
CA GLY A 114 22.42 3.65 -29.43
C GLY A 114 21.33 2.91 -28.64
N GLU A 115 20.10 3.00 -29.13
CA GLU A 115 18.93 2.30 -28.56
C GLU A 115 18.95 0.81 -28.92
N VAL A 116 18.81 -0.05 -27.90
CA VAL A 116 18.70 -1.51 -28.09
C VAL A 116 17.44 -2.04 -27.43
N SER A 117 16.85 -3.09 -27.99
CA SER A 117 15.75 -3.80 -27.34
C SER A 117 16.23 -4.42 -26.02
N ARG A 118 15.38 -4.41 -25.01
CA ARG A 118 15.67 -5.06 -23.73
C ARG A 118 15.69 -6.57 -23.90
N GLU A 119 16.85 -7.17 -23.65
CA GLU A 119 17.01 -8.63 -23.55
C GLU A 119 16.98 -9.04 -22.07
N ILE A 120 16.17 -10.06 -21.75
CA ILE A 120 16.17 -10.69 -20.42
C ILE A 120 17.05 -11.92 -20.50
N ALA A 121 18.07 -11.99 -19.65
CA ALA A 121 18.92 -13.17 -19.57
C ALA A 121 18.12 -14.38 -19.09
N ASP A 122 18.20 -15.47 -19.85
CA ASP A 122 17.76 -16.77 -19.38
C ASP A 122 18.83 -17.34 -18.43
N LEU A 123 18.50 -17.39 -17.15
CA LEU A 123 19.41 -17.82 -16.09
C LEU A 123 19.48 -19.35 -15.94
N GLU A 124 18.58 -20.10 -16.59
CA GLU A 124 18.50 -21.56 -16.47
C GLU A 124 19.10 -22.30 -17.67
N SER A 125 19.28 -21.64 -18.82
CA SER A 125 19.64 -22.29 -20.09
C SER A 125 21.14 -22.36 -20.41
N SER A 126 22.04 -22.34 -19.42
CA SER A 126 23.46 -22.57 -19.74
C SER A 126 23.70 -24.06 -20.01
N PRO A 127 24.34 -24.44 -21.14
CA PRO A 127 24.61 -25.85 -21.46
C PRO A 127 25.42 -26.58 -20.38
N GLU A 128 26.31 -25.85 -19.71
CA GLU A 128 27.11 -26.35 -18.58
C GLU A 128 26.22 -26.67 -17.37
N ALA A 129 25.31 -25.78 -16.97
CA ALA A 129 24.40 -26.04 -15.84
C ALA A 129 23.42 -27.19 -16.11
N ILE A 130 22.99 -27.36 -17.38
CA ILE A 130 22.16 -28.51 -17.78
C ILE A 130 22.95 -29.81 -17.58
N LEU A 131 24.19 -29.85 -18.07
CA LEU A 131 25.06 -31.01 -17.92
C LEU A 131 25.38 -31.31 -16.46
N ASP A 132 25.69 -30.30 -15.65
CA ASP A 132 25.97 -30.44 -14.21
C ASP A 132 24.76 -31.02 -13.47
N ARG A 133 23.55 -30.59 -13.83
CA ARG A 133 22.31 -31.11 -13.26
C ARG A 133 22.08 -32.58 -13.63
N GLU A 134 22.29 -32.94 -14.88
CA GLU A 134 22.20 -34.34 -15.34
C GLU A 134 23.24 -35.22 -14.63
N GLN A 135 24.47 -34.73 -14.47
CA GLN A 135 25.53 -35.44 -13.75
C GLN A 135 25.21 -35.61 -12.27
N LEU A 136 24.66 -34.57 -11.63
CA LEU A 136 24.24 -34.61 -10.24
C LEU A 136 23.12 -35.63 -10.03
N ASP A 137 22.11 -35.65 -10.90
CA ASP A 137 21.02 -36.64 -10.83
C ASP A 137 21.56 -38.07 -10.98
N VAL A 138 22.48 -38.31 -11.92
CA VAL A 138 23.15 -39.62 -12.07
C VAL A 138 23.93 -39.99 -10.80
N ALA A 139 24.65 -39.05 -10.20
CA ALA A 139 25.42 -39.28 -8.98
C ALA A 139 24.50 -39.59 -7.79
N ILE A 140 23.39 -38.86 -7.65
CA ILE A 140 22.36 -39.09 -6.63
C ILE A 140 21.75 -40.48 -6.80
N GLN A 141 21.33 -40.85 -8.01
CA GLN A 141 20.73 -42.17 -8.28
C GLN A 141 21.70 -43.31 -7.98
N ARG A 142 22.99 -43.16 -8.31
CA ARG A 142 24.02 -44.13 -7.95
C ARG A 142 24.17 -44.25 -6.43
N ALA A 143 24.23 -43.12 -5.71
CA ALA A 143 24.35 -43.11 -4.26
C ALA A 143 23.13 -43.76 -3.58
N LEU A 144 21.91 -43.43 -4.02
CA LEU A 144 20.67 -44.10 -3.57
C LEU A 144 20.69 -45.60 -3.88
N GLY A 145 21.27 -45.99 -5.01
CA GLY A 145 21.52 -47.38 -5.38
C GLY A 145 22.43 -48.13 -4.39
N THR A 146 23.30 -47.44 -3.66
CA THR A 146 24.19 -48.06 -2.65
C THR A 146 23.57 -48.19 -1.26
N LEU A 147 22.41 -47.59 -1.01
CA LEU A 147 21.76 -47.66 0.30
C LEU A 147 21.11 -49.03 0.57
N PRO A 148 21.08 -49.51 1.83
CA PRO A 148 20.30 -50.68 2.23
C PRO A 148 18.81 -50.53 1.88
N GLN A 149 18.11 -51.64 1.62
CA GLN A 149 16.72 -51.64 1.13
C GLN A 149 15.74 -50.92 2.08
N GLU A 150 16.03 -50.91 3.37
CA GLU A 150 15.27 -50.22 4.43
C GLU A 150 15.29 -48.68 4.30
N LEU A 151 16.24 -48.13 3.55
CA LEU A 151 16.46 -46.68 3.36
C LEU A 151 16.23 -46.22 1.91
N ARG A 152 15.74 -47.12 1.03
CA ARG A 152 15.57 -46.87 -0.42
C ARG A 152 14.10 -46.59 -0.82
N LEU A 153 13.18 -46.48 0.15
CA LEU A 153 11.77 -46.09 -0.01
C LEU A 153 11.55 -44.69 0.58
#